data_AF-A0A0Q6W1M4-F1
#
_entry.id   AF-A0A0Q6W1M4-F1
#
_cell.length_a   1.000
_cell.length_b   1.000
_cell.length_c   1.000
_cell.angle_alpha   90.00
_cell.angle_beta   90.00
_cell.angle_gamma   90.00
#
_symmetry.space_group_name_H-M   'P 1'
#
loop_
_entity.id
_entity.type
_entity.pdbx_description
1 polymer ?
#
loop_
_entity_poly.entity_id
_entity_poly.type
_entity_poly.pdbx_seq_one_letter_code
_entity_poly.pdbx_strand_id
1 'polypeptide(L)'
;MKKSERFEVPPLTIDPVYKDLVDRRSLLLEKQADLAREHRELAQSINDAPAPAFRPGVAELLGEGADSTSSWRARLREVIASETDVDTALEIVRQRLLAARGKASASVCSIVRPEYARRVADLASALKAAAAARSAYDDLVTELNIEDISWTSLTPLQPNFLGDPRDGHVHRWLREATEAGYHVN
;
A
#
# COMPACT_ATOMS: atom_id res chain seq x y z
N MET A 1 -30.86 13.82 -8.17
CA MET A 1 -29.42 13.51 -8.11
C MET A 1 -29.28 11.99 -8.05
N LYS A 2 -28.80 11.34 -9.12
CA LYS A 2 -28.53 9.89 -9.08
C LYS A 2 -27.36 9.67 -8.12
N LYS A 3 -27.53 8.79 -7.15
CA LYS A 3 -26.50 8.36 -6.21
C LYS A 3 -25.42 7.69 -7.07
N SER A 4 -24.33 8.40 -7.38
CA SER A 4 -23.20 7.80 -8.08
C SER A 4 -22.70 6.65 -7.22
N GLU A 5 -22.81 5.42 -7.73
CA GLU A 5 -22.20 4.26 -7.12
C GLU A 5 -20.71 4.56 -6.91
N ARG A 6 -20.23 4.32 -5.69
CA ARG A 6 -18.84 4.59 -5.33
C ARG A 6 -17.99 3.57 -6.08
N PHE A 7 -17.21 4.02 -7.06
CA PHE A 7 -16.24 3.15 -7.72
C PHE A 7 -15.24 2.60 -6.70
N GLU A 8 -15.12 1.28 -6.66
CA GLU A 8 -14.18 0.57 -5.79
C GLU A 8 -12.93 0.18 -6.57
N VAL A 9 -11.76 0.52 -6.03
CA VAL A 9 -10.47 0.21 -6.65
C VAL A 9 -10.15 -1.27 -6.39
N PRO A 10 -9.90 -2.08 -7.44
CA PRO A 10 -9.53 -3.48 -7.25
C PRO A 10 -8.22 -3.63 -6.46
N PRO A 11 -8.11 -4.66 -5.60
CA PRO A 11 -6.86 -4.95 -4.91
C PRO A 11 -5.80 -5.51 -5.88
N LEU A 12 -4.52 -5.39 -5.51
CA LEU A 12 -3.40 -5.96 -6.29
C LEU A 12 -3.47 -7.49 -6.43
N THR A 13 -4.22 -8.17 -5.55
CA THR A 13 -4.45 -9.62 -5.57
C THR A 13 -5.29 -10.09 -6.75
N ILE A 14 -5.75 -9.19 -7.61
CA ILE A 14 -6.30 -9.57 -8.92
C ILE A 14 -5.23 -10.15 -9.84
N ASP A 15 -3.96 -9.77 -9.66
CA ASP A 15 -2.84 -10.43 -10.33
C ASP A 15 -2.54 -11.76 -9.62
N PRO A 16 -2.58 -12.90 -10.35
CA PRO A 16 -2.48 -14.23 -9.74
C PRO A 16 -1.11 -14.49 -9.13
N VAL A 17 -0.03 -13.90 -9.69
CA VAL A 17 1.33 -14.07 -9.16
C VAL A 17 1.48 -13.30 -7.85
N TYR A 18 0.99 -12.07 -7.82
CA TYR A 18 0.98 -11.27 -6.59
C TYR A 18 0.13 -11.94 -5.51
N LYS A 19 -1.04 -12.47 -5.87
CA LYS A 19 -1.91 -13.20 -4.94
C LYS A 19 -1.22 -14.43 -4.34
N ASP A 20 -0.61 -15.29 -5.16
CA ASP A 20 0.11 -16.48 -4.68
C ASP A 20 1.23 -16.11 -3.70
N LEU A 21 1.96 -15.03 -3.96
CA LEU A 21 2.99 -14.55 -3.04
C LEU A 21 2.40 -14.01 -1.71
N VAL A 22 1.25 -13.34 -1.75
CA VAL A 22 0.54 -12.90 -0.54
C VAL A 22 0.05 -14.12 0.26
N ASP A 23 -0.55 -15.10 -0.40
CA ASP A 23 -1.03 -16.33 0.25
C ASP A 23 0.13 -17.10 0.89
N ARG A 24 1.25 -17.27 0.18
CA ARG A 24 2.48 -17.91 0.71
C ARG A 24 3.05 -17.17 1.91
N ARG A 25 3.04 -15.84 1.88
CA ARG A 25 3.49 -15.03 3.02
C ARG A 25 2.62 -15.30 4.25
N SER A 26 1.29 -15.35 4.09
CA SER A 26 0.37 -15.64 5.18
C SER A 26 0.64 -17.03 5.78
N LEU A 27 0.81 -18.06 4.94
CA LEU A 27 1.15 -19.42 5.39
C LEU A 27 2.49 -19.48 6.15
N LEU A 28 3.51 -18.72 5.69
CA LEU A 28 4.80 -18.66 6.38
C LEU A 28 4.70 -17.94 7.74
N LEU A 29 3.88 -16.89 7.84
CA LEU A 29 3.65 -16.19 9.11
C LEU A 29 2.90 -17.07 10.12
N GLU A 30 1.90 -17.84 9.67
CA GLU A 30 1.22 -18.84 10.50
C GLU A 30 2.22 -19.89 11.01
N LYS A 31 3.05 -20.44 10.12
CA LYS A 31 4.10 -21.39 10.50
C LYS A 31 5.11 -20.79 11.48
N GLN A 32 5.51 -19.54 11.30
CA GLN A 32 6.41 -18.83 12.22
C GLN A 32 5.80 -18.71 13.61
N ALA A 33 4.50 -18.36 13.69
CA ALA A 33 3.80 -18.25 14.96
C ALA A 33 3.68 -19.60 15.69
N ASP A 34 3.46 -20.70 14.95
CA ASP A 34 3.41 -22.05 15.50
C ASP A 34 4.78 -22.50 16.02
N LEU A 35 5.85 -22.28 15.26
CA LEU A 35 7.22 -22.60 15.69
C LEU A 35 7.62 -21.79 16.93
N ALA A 36 7.28 -20.50 16.99
CA ALA A 36 7.56 -19.66 18.16
C ALA A 36 6.78 -20.09 19.41
N ARG A 37 5.62 -20.71 19.25
CA ARG A 37 4.89 -21.34 20.37
C ARG A 37 5.59 -22.61 20.82
N GLU A 38 5.93 -23.50 19.89
CA GLU A 38 6.63 -24.76 20.18
C GLU A 38 8.00 -24.52 20.84
N HIS A 39 8.77 -23.53 20.34
CA HIS A 39 10.04 -23.12 20.93
C HIS A 39 9.87 -22.76 22.42
N ARG A 40 8.90 -21.89 22.74
CA ARG A 40 8.64 -21.47 24.12
C ARG A 40 8.25 -22.64 25.02
N GLU A 41 7.39 -23.54 24.53
CA GLU A 41 6.94 -24.73 25.27
C GLU A 41 8.11 -25.70 25.55
N LEU A 42 8.97 -25.95 24.55
CA LEU A 42 10.15 -26.80 24.70
C LEU A 42 11.19 -26.18 25.62
N ALA A 43 11.45 -24.87 25.49
CA ALA A 43 12.37 -24.16 26.36
C ALA A 43 11.91 -24.18 27.81
N GLN A 44 10.60 -23.99 28.05
CA GLN A 44 10.00 -24.10 29.38
C GLN A 44 10.13 -25.53 29.93
N SER A 45 9.80 -26.55 29.13
CA SER A 45 9.89 -27.95 29.55
C SER A 45 11.31 -28.37 29.92
N ILE A 46 12.32 -27.89 29.17
CA ILE A 46 13.74 -28.14 29.47
C ILE A 46 14.18 -27.45 30.76
N ASN A 47 13.66 -26.27 31.07
CA ASN A 47 13.98 -25.54 32.29
C ASN A 47 13.29 -26.14 33.52
N ASP A 48 12.08 -26.66 33.36
CA ASP A 48 11.29 -27.28 34.44
C ASP A 48 11.71 -28.74 34.71
N ALA A 49 12.48 -29.36 33.81
CA ALA A 49 13.01 -30.70 34.01
C ALA A 49 13.88 -30.78 35.27
N PRO A 50 13.67 -31.78 36.15
CA PRO A 50 14.49 -31.98 37.33
C PRO A 50 15.96 -32.19 36.94
N ALA A 51 16.87 -31.70 37.78
CA ALA A 51 18.30 -31.84 37.56
C ALA A 51 18.67 -33.33 37.41
N PRO A 52 19.43 -33.73 36.38
CA PRO A 52 19.79 -35.12 36.18
C PRO A 52 20.52 -35.66 37.41
N ALA A 53 20.03 -36.76 37.97
CA ALA A 53 20.64 -37.41 39.14
C ALA A 53 22.08 -37.90 38.83
N PHE A 54 22.34 -38.22 37.55
CA PHE A 54 23.63 -38.69 37.07
C PHE A 54 24.08 -37.93 35.82
N ARG A 55 25.39 -37.95 35.55
CA ARG A 55 25.92 -37.47 34.26
C ARG A 55 25.44 -38.40 33.12
N PRO A 56 25.19 -37.89 31.91
CA PRO A 56 24.63 -38.68 30.79
C PRO A 56 25.37 -39.99 30.50
N GLY A 57 26.71 -39.97 30.49
CA GLY A 57 27.51 -41.17 30.27
C GLY A 57 27.45 -42.19 31.40
N VAL A 58 27.06 -41.80 32.61
CA VAL A 58 26.84 -42.73 33.75
C VAL A 58 25.44 -43.35 33.66
N ALA A 59 24.41 -42.56 33.32
CA ALA A 59 23.06 -43.08 33.10
C ALA A 59 23.01 -44.13 31.97
N GLU A 60 23.74 -43.87 30.88
CA GLU A 60 23.87 -44.80 29.75
C GLU A 60 24.58 -46.11 30.14
N LEU A 61 25.62 -46.04 30.98
CA LEU A 61 26.30 -47.22 31.54
C LEU A 61 25.43 -48.00 32.54
N LEU A 62 24.47 -47.33 33.19
CA LEU A 62 23.51 -47.94 34.11
C LEU A 62 22.27 -48.52 33.40
N GLY A 63 22.15 -48.33 32.07
CA GLY A 63 20.98 -48.77 31.30
C GLY A 63 19.70 -47.97 31.58
N GLU A 64 19.82 -46.83 32.25
CA GLU A 64 18.73 -45.87 32.43
C GLU A 64 18.56 -45.10 31.12
N GLY A 65 17.41 -45.26 30.46
CA GLY A 65 17.14 -44.76 29.12
C GLY A 65 17.36 -43.24 28.98
N ALA A 66 17.71 -42.82 27.76
CA ALA A 66 18.02 -41.44 27.42
C ALA A 66 17.00 -40.46 28.02
N ASP A 67 17.50 -39.57 28.86
CA ASP A 67 16.72 -38.59 29.61
C ASP A 67 15.80 -37.79 28.67
N SER A 68 14.53 -37.62 29.03
CA SER A 68 13.51 -36.90 28.23
C SER A 68 14.00 -35.52 27.76
N THR A 69 14.83 -34.88 28.59
CA THR A 69 15.55 -33.63 28.32
C THR A 69 16.44 -33.68 27.07
N SER A 70 17.04 -34.83 26.74
CA SER A 70 17.87 -34.98 25.54
C SER A 70 17.04 -34.91 24.25
N SER A 71 15.85 -35.52 24.25
CA SER A 71 14.91 -35.50 23.13
C SER A 71 14.34 -34.10 22.91
N TRP A 72 13.99 -33.38 23.98
CA TRP A 72 13.50 -32.00 23.90
C TRP A 72 14.57 -31.04 23.37
N ARG A 73 15.84 -31.21 23.77
CA ARG A 73 16.96 -30.41 23.23
C ARG A 73 17.22 -30.70 21.75
N ALA A 74 17.04 -31.95 21.30
CA ALA A 74 17.11 -32.28 19.88
C ALA A 74 15.98 -31.58 19.11
N ARG A 75 14.75 -31.68 19.60
CA ARG A 75 13.60 -31.02 18.99
C ARG A 75 13.72 -29.50 18.97
N LEU A 76 14.21 -28.89 20.05
CA LEU A 76 14.44 -27.46 20.12
C LEU A 76 15.42 -26.98 19.03
N ARG A 77 16.48 -27.75 18.76
CA ARG A 77 17.42 -27.43 17.67
C ARG A 77 16.75 -27.49 16.30
N GLU A 78 15.86 -28.46 16.07
CA GLU A 78 15.08 -28.55 14.82
C GLU A 78 14.12 -27.37 14.66
N VAL A 79 13.46 -26.95 15.74
CA VAL A 79 12.57 -25.79 15.75
C VAL A 79 13.33 -24.51 15.42
N ILE A 80 14.48 -24.27 16.08
CA ILE A 80 15.34 -23.10 15.80
C ILE A 80 15.83 -23.08 14.34
N ALA A 81 16.23 -24.24 13.81
CA ALA A 81 16.61 -24.36 12.39
C ALA A 81 15.43 -24.01 11.48
N SER A 82 14.24 -24.52 11.78
CA SER A 82 13.01 -24.24 11.03
C SER A 82 12.58 -22.78 11.10
N GLU A 83 12.76 -22.11 12.24
CA GLU A 83 12.52 -20.66 12.39
C GLU A 83 13.43 -19.87 11.46
N THR A 84 14.72 -20.20 11.43
CA THR A 84 15.71 -19.55 10.54
C THR A 84 15.37 -19.74 9.06
N ASP A 85 14.92 -20.94 8.67
CA ASP A 85 14.48 -21.24 7.30
C ASP A 85 13.23 -20.45 6.92
N VAL A 86 12.26 -20.33 7.84
CA VAL A 86 11.03 -19.56 7.63
C VAL A 86 11.33 -18.07 7.49
N ASP A 87 12.23 -17.52 8.32
CA ASP A 87 12.65 -16.12 8.23
C ASP A 87 13.32 -15.82 6.87
N THR A 88 14.19 -16.72 6.43
CA THR A 88 14.83 -16.64 5.11
C THR A 88 13.78 -16.69 3.99
N ALA A 89 12.81 -17.61 4.08
CA ALA A 89 11.73 -17.73 3.11
C ALA A 89 10.85 -16.46 3.08
N LEU A 90 10.54 -15.87 4.24
CA LEU A 90 9.78 -14.63 4.35
C LEU A 90 10.48 -13.46 3.66
N GLU A 91 11.80 -13.32 3.82
CA GLU A 91 12.55 -12.26 3.13
C GLU A 91 12.55 -12.47 1.60
N ILE A 92 12.72 -13.71 1.14
CA ILE A 92 12.63 -14.04 -0.29
C ILE A 92 11.24 -13.68 -0.84
N VAL A 93 10.16 -14.04 -0.13
CA VAL A 93 8.79 -13.69 -0.53
C VAL A 93 8.58 -12.18 -0.52
N ARG A 94 9.14 -11.45 0.46
CA ARG A 94 9.10 -9.98 0.52
C ARG A 94 9.74 -9.35 -0.72
N GLN A 95 10.93 -9.80 -1.10
CA GLN A 95 11.62 -9.31 -2.29
C GLN A 95 10.84 -9.61 -3.57
N ARG A 96 10.26 -10.81 -3.67
CA ARG A 96 9.41 -11.19 -4.81
C ARG A 96 8.13 -10.38 -4.88
N LEU A 97 7.50 -10.06 -3.75
CA LEU A 97 6.34 -9.17 -3.69
C LEU A 97 6.68 -7.76 -4.19
N LEU A 98 7.84 -7.22 -3.82
CA LEU A 98 8.31 -5.93 -4.31
C LEU A 98 8.49 -5.95 -5.84
N ALA A 99 9.13 -7.00 -6.37
CA ALA A 99 9.32 -7.17 -7.81
C ALA A 99 7.98 -7.35 -8.57
N ALA A 100 7.05 -8.14 -8.03
CA ALA A 100 5.75 -8.40 -8.64
C ALA A 100 4.79 -7.20 -8.56
N ARG A 101 5.00 -6.28 -7.62
CA ARG A 101 4.11 -5.13 -7.38
C ARG A 101 3.93 -4.27 -8.64
N GLY A 102 4.99 -4.03 -9.41
CA GLY A 102 4.93 -3.21 -10.62
C GLY A 102 3.93 -3.77 -11.64
N LYS A 103 4.04 -5.07 -11.93
CA LYS A 103 3.14 -5.77 -12.85
C LYS A 103 1.70 -5.80 -12.32
N ALA A 104 1.50 -6.14 -11.05
CA ALA A 104 0.17 -6.14 -10.44
C ALA A 104 -0.48 -4.74 -10.48
N SER A 105 0.31 -3.69 -10.24
CA SER A 105 -0.16 -2.31 -10.30
C SER A 105 -0.56 -1.92 -11.72
N ALA A 106 0.19 -2.32 -12.73
CA ALA A 106 -0.17 -2.08 -14.13
C ALA A 106 -1.50 -2.74 -14.50
N SER A 107 -1.75 -3.97 -14.04
CA SER A 107 -3.03 -4.67 -14.21
C SER A 107 -4.20 -3.96 -13.53
N VAL A 108 -4.00 -3.43 -12.32
CA VAL A 108 -5.05 -2.62 -11.65
C VAL A 108 -5.26 -1.29 -12.37
N CYS A 109 -4.18 -0.60 -12.76
CA CYS A 109 -4.26 0.66 -13.49
C CYS A 109 -5.01 0.53 -14.81
N SER A 110 -4.86 -0.58 -15.54
CA SER A 110 -5.60 -0.79 -16.79
C SER A 110 -7.12 -0.91 -16.55
N ILE A 111 -7.53 -1.54 -15.44
CA ILE A 111 -8.94 -1.65 -15.02
C ILE A 111 -9.47 -0.30 -14.55
N VAL A 112 -8.67 0.48 -13.81
CA VAL A 112 -9.07 1.78 -13.24
C VAL A 112 -9.06 2.90 -14.30
N ARG A 113 -8.31 2.73 -15.39
CA ARG A 113 -8.10 3.76 -16.42
C ARG A 113 -9.39 4.41 -16.95
N PRO A 114 -10.47 3.68 -17.27
CA PRO A 114 -11.70 4.31 -17.78
C PRO A 114 -12.38 5.23 -16.76
N GLU A 115 -12.43 4.83 -15.49
CA GLU A 115 -13.00 5.66 -14.42
C GLU A 115 -12.11 6.87 -14.12
N TYR A 116 -10.78 6.67 -14.11
CA TYR A 116 -9.84 7.77 -13.97
C TYR A 116 -10.01 8.80 -15.10
N ALA A 117 -10.09 8.33 -16.36
CA ALA A 117 -10.34 9.18 -17.51
C ALA A 117 -11.65 9.96 -17.38
N ARG A 118 -12.73 9.30 -16.98
CA ARG A 118 -14.03 9.96 -16.74
C ARG A 118 -13.91 11.10 -15.72
N ARG A 119 -13.24 10.87 -14.59
CA ARG A 119 -13.04 11.89 -13.55
C ARG A 119 -12.15 13.04 -14.00
N VAL A 120 -11.12 12.75 -14.79
CA VAL A 120 -10.26 13.80 -15.37
C VAL A 120 -11.04 14.64 -16.38
N ALA A 121 -11.90 14.04 -17.21
CA ALA A 121 -12.77 14.76 -18.14
C ALA A 121 -13.81 15.64 -17.41
N ASP A 122 -14.39 15.15 -16.31
CA ASP A 122 -15.28 15.94 -15.44
C ASP A 122 -14.53 17.16 -14.87
N LEU A 123 -13.31 16.96 -14.36
CA LEU A 123 -12.46 18.04 -13.85
C LEU A 123 -12.07 19.04 -14.95
N ALA A 124 -11.74 18.56 -16.14
CA ALA A 124 -11.44 19.41 -17.29
C ALA A 124 -12.64 20.29 -17.68
N SER A 125 -13.84 19.73 -17.67
CA SER A 125 -15.07 20.48 -17.95
C SER A 125 -15.32 21.56 -16.89
N ALA A 126 -15.12 21.23 -15.60
CA ALA A 126 -15.26 22.19 -14.51
C ALA A 126 -14.22 23.31 -14.59
N LEU A 127 -12.96 23.00 -14.93
CA LEU A 127 -11.91 24.00 -15.08
C LEU A 127 -12.13 24.90 -16.28
N LYS A 128 -12.64 24.38 -17.40
CA LYS A 128 -13.06 25.21 -18.56
C LYS A 128 -14.15 26.21 -18.14
N ALA A 129 -15.17 25.74 -17.40
CA ALA A 129 -16.23 26.61 -16.90
C ALA A 129 -15.71 27.67 -15.91
N ALA A 130 -14.80 27.28 -15.01
CA ALA A 130 -14.17 28.20 -14.06
C ALA A 130 -13.31 29.25 -14.76
N ALA A 131 -12.55 28.87 -15.78
CA ALA A 131 -11.76 29.81 -16.58
C ALA A 131 -12.65 30.82 -17.33
N ALA A 132 -13.77 30.37 -17.90
CA ALA A 132 -14.74 31.26 -18.55
C ALA A 132 -15.39 32.23 -17.54
N ALA A 133 -15.81 31.74 -16.36
CA ALA A 133 -16.38 32.58 -15.31
C ALA A 133 -15.36 33.62 -14.79
N ARG A 134 -14.09 33.22 -14.68
CA ARG A 134 -13.00 34.13 -14.33
C ARG A 134 -12.81 35.21 -15.38
N SER A 135 -12.78 34.86 -16.67
CA SER A 135 -12.65 35.85 -17.75
C SER A 135 -13.74 36.91 -17.65
N ALA A 136 -15.00 36.48 -17.47
CA ALA A 136 -16.12 37.41 -17.32
C ALA A 136 -16.01 38.32 -16.08
N TYR A 137 -15.45 37.80 -14.98
CA TYR A 137 -15.15 38.61 -13.79
C TYR A 137 -14.03 39.63 -14.06
N ASP A 138 -12.95 39.22 -14.72
CA ASP A 138 -11.82 40.09 -15.05
C ASP A 138 -12.24 41.18 -16.05
N ASP A 139 -13.16 40.87 -16.97
CA ASP A 139 -13.76 41.84 -17.90
C ASP A 139 -14.56 42.92 -17.14
N LEU A 140 -15.42 42.52 -16.20
CA LEU A 140 -16.17 43.46 -15.36
C LEU A 140 -15.24 44.36 -14.53
N VAL A 141 -14.21 43.78 -13.91
CA VAL A 141 -13.22 44.56 -13.14
C VAL A 141 -12.47 45.53 -14.06
N THR A 142 -12.16 45.12 -15.29
CA THR A 142 -11.54 45.98 -16.30
C THR A 142 -12.45 47.15 -16.68
N GLU A 143 -13.74 46.91 -16.92
CA GLU A 143 -14.73 47.96 -17.20
C GLU A 143 -14.86 48.95 -16.05
N LEU A 144 -14.94 48.48 -14.80
CA LEU A 144 -14.98 49.34 -13.61
C LEU A 144 -13.74 50.24 -13.52
N ASN A 145 -12.55 49.70 -13.83
CA ASN A 145 -11.31 50.47 -13.83
C ASN A 145 -11.25 51.48 -14.99
N ILE A 146 -11.79 51.14 -16.17
CA ILE A 146 -11.86 52.05 -17.33
C ILE A 146 -12.74 53.27 -17.01
N GLU A 147 -13.85 53.05 -16.33
CA GLU A 147 -14.79 54.10 -15.90
C GLU A 147 -14.36 54.83 -14.62
N ASP A 148 -13.14 54.56 -14.10
CA ASP A 148 -12.59 55.12 -12.86
C ASP A 148 -13.50 54.92 -11.63
N ILE A 149 -14.21 53.78 -11.59
CA ILE A 149 -15.14 53.43 -10.51
C ILE A 149 -14.41 52.67 -9.41
N SER A 150 -14.36 53.25 -8.20
CA SER A 150 -13.92 52.51 -7.01
C SER A 150 -14.92 51.42 -6.64
N TRP A 151 -14.46 50.17 -6.71
CA TRP A 151 -15.25 48.97 -6.40
C TRP A 151 -14.85 48.31 -5.08
N THR A 152 -14.10 49.03 -4.23
CA THR A 152 -13.66 48.57 -2.91
C THR A 152 -14.82 48.16 -2.00
N SER A 153 -15.99 48.79 -2.15
CA SER A 153 -17.21 48.45 -1.43
C SER A 153 -17.78 47.07 -1.79
N LEU A 154 -17.43 46.51 -2.96
CA LEU A 154 -17.84 45.17 -3.36
C LEU A 154 -17.04 44.07 -2.67
N THR A 155 -15.97 44.42 -1.93
CA THR A 155 -15.01 43.47 -1.36
C THR A 155 -14.37 42.59 -2.44
N PRO A 156 -13.23 42.97 -3.01
CA PRO A 156 -12.58 42.21 -4.09
C PRO A 156 -12.37 40.72 -3.77
N LEU A 157 -12.90 39.84 -4.62
CA LEU A 157 -12.77 38.37 -4.51
C LEU A 157 -12.03 37.77 -5.71
N GLN A 158 -10.82 38.26 -5.97
CA GLN A 158 -10.01 37.76 -7.08
C GLN A 158 -9.67 36.26 -6.89
N PRO A 159 -9.92 35.38 -7.88
CA PRO A 159 -9.72 33.95 -7.77
C PRO A 159 -8.23 33.56 -7.94
N ASN A 160 -7.37 34.09 -7.08
CA ASN A 160 -5.91 33.92 -7.14
C ASN A 160 -5.46 32.45 -7.02
N PHE A 161 -6.31 31.58 -6.47
CA PHE A 161 -6.06 30.14 -6.39
C PHE A 161 -5.99 29.44 -7.76
N LEU A 162 -6.48 30.09 -8.84
CA LEU A 162 -6.34 29.60 -10.22
C LEU A 162 -5.04 30.08 -10.91
N GLY A 163 -4.13 30.73 -10.18
CA GLY A 163 -2.91 31.35 -10.72
C GLY A 163 -3.20 32.68 -11.44
N ASP A 164 -2.20 33.29 -12.08
CA ASP A 164 -2.40 34.48 -12.93
C ASP A 164 -3.17 34.10 -14.21
N PRO A 165 -4.13 34.91 -14.71
CA PRO A 165 -4.82 34.60 -15.96
C PRO A 165 -3.85 34.48 -17.16
N ARG A 166 -2.75 35.24 -17.14
CA ARG A 166 -1.74 35.31 -18.20
C ARG A 166 -0.77 34.12 -18.19
N ASP A 167 -0.65 33.42 -17.07
CA ASP A 167 0.25 32.27 -16.92
C ASP A 167 -0.30 30.99 -17.56
N GLY A 168 -1.61 30.96 -17.86
CA GLY A 168 -2.24 29.88 -18.61
C GLY A 168 -2.26 28.53 -17.89
N HIS A 169 -2.25 28.50 -16.56
CA HIS A 169 -2.20 27.27 -15.76
C HIS A 169 -3.32 26.28 -16.14
N VAL A 170 -4.56 26.76 -16.25
CA VAL A 170 -5.71 25.93 -16.64
C VAL A 170 -5.52 25.38 -18.05
N HIS A 171 -5.10 26.21 -19.00
CA HIS A 171 -4.86 25.77 -20.38
C HIS A 171 -3.72 24.75 -20.48
N ARG A 172 -2.65 24.93 -19.72
CA ARG A 172 -1.52 23.99 -19.65
C ARG A 172 -1.96 22.63 -19.12
N TRP A 173 -2.72 22.62 -18.03
CA TRP A 173 -3.26 21.39 -17.45
C TRP A 173 -4.26 20.70 -18.40
N LEU A 174 -5.14 21.46 -19.05
CA LEU A 174 -6.08 20.92 -20.06
C LEU A 174 -5.34 20.30 -21.25
N ARG A 175 -4.23 20.92 -21.67
CA ARG A 175 -3.36 20.38 -22.71
C ARG A 175 -2.72 19.08 -22.26
N GLU A 176 -2.15 19.01 -21.06
CA GLU A 176 -1.58 17.78 -20.50
C GLU A 176 -2.62 16.66 -20.38
N ALA A 177 -3.85 16.98 -19.96
CA ALA A 177 -4.95 16.02 -19.91
C ALA A 177 -5.34 15.49 -21.31
N THR A 178 -5.29 16.36 -22.32
CA THR A 178 -5.51 15.99 -23.73
C THR A 178 -4.39 15.11 -24.27
N GLU A 179 -3.12 15.51 -24.05
CA GLU A 179 -1.92 14.78 -24.49
C GLU A 179 -1.85 13.39 -23.84
N ALA A 180 -2.28 13.25 -22.59
CA ALA A 180 -2.39 11.97 -21.89
C ALA A 180 -3.60 11.11 -22.34
N GLY A 181 -4.46 11.64 -23.20
CA GLY A 181 -5.65 10.95 -23.74
C GLY A 181 -6.82 10.85 -22.77
N TYR A 182 -6.87 11.70 -21.74
CA TYR A 182 -7.95 11.72 -20.75
C TYR A 182 -9.05 12.75 -21.04
N HIS A 183 -8.79 13.67 -21.95
CA HIS A 183 -9.75 14.68 -22.38
C HIS A 183 -9.74 14.78 -23.90
N VAL A 184 -10.91 14.80 -24.53
CA VAL A 184 -11.04 15.14 -25.95
C VAL A 184 -11.67 16.53 -26.00
N ASN A 185 -11.02 17.44 -26.72
CA ASN A 185 -11.42 18.83 -26.79
C ASN A 185 -12.82 19.01 -27.39
#